data_AF-A0AAU6V759-F1
#
_entry.id   AF-A0AAU6V759-F1
#
_cell.length_a   1.000
_cell.length_b   1.000
_cell.length_c   1.000
_cell.angle_alpha   90.00
_cell.angle_beta   90.00
_cell.angle_gamma   90.00
#
_symmetry.space_group_name_H-M   'P 1'
#
loop_
_entity.id
_entity.type
_entity.pdbx_description
1 polymer ?
#
loop_
_entity_poly.entity_id
_entity_poly.type
_entity_poly.pdbx_seq_one_letter_code
_entity_poly.pdbx_strand_id
1 'polypeptide(L)'
;MQTLSKSDKSYGVAVCLSGIFGILGIHHFYCGRILHGLFDLGLAIVGITLISTDEPTLVFTGIAVLAVDIIHTVIVTFMLLVGSYKDGQGKLITYPGQKLT
;
A
#
# COMPACT_ATOMS: atom_id res chain seq x y z
N MET A 1 11.87 21.00 -13.34
CA MET A 1 12.08 20.74 -11.91
C MET A 1 10.71 20.67 -11.27
N GLN A 2 10.21 19.49 -10.87
CA GLN A 2 8.94 19.41 -10.14
C GLN A 2 9.14 19.99 -8.75
N THR A 3 8.38 21.00 -8.37
CA THR A 3 8.36 21.53 -7.01
C THR A 3 7.74 20.47 -6.10
N LEU A 4 8.53 19.91 -5.17
CA LEU A 4 8.02 19.00 -4.15
C LEU A 4 7.03 19.77 -3.28
N SER A 5 5.76 19.35 -3.30
CA SER A 5 4.70 19.94 -2.49
C SER A 5 4.30 18.99 -1.37
N LYS A 6 3.99 19.55 -0.20
CA LYS A 6 3.54 18.79 0.97
C LYS A 6 2.12 18.29 0.77
N SER A 7 1.86 17.03 1.08
CA SER A 7 0.51 16.47 1.18
C SER A 7 -0.18 16.90 2.48
N ASP A 8 -1.49 17.09 2.42
CA ASP A 8 -2.34 17.35 3.59
C ASP A 8 -2.65 16.06 4.38
N LYS A 9 -2.21 14.89 3.88
CA LYS A 9 -2.39 13.59 4.52
C LYS A 9 -1.48 13.44 5.73
N SER A 10 -2.02 12.85 6.79
CA SER A 10 -1.28 12.54 8.01
C SER A 10 -0.35 11.36 7.79
N TYR A 11 0.95 11.58 8.00
CA TYR A 11 1.97 10.53 7.97
C TYR A 11 1.65 9.38 8.92
N GLY A 12 1.29 9.69 10.17
CA GLY A 12 1.00 8.66 11.17
C GLY A 12 -0.18 7.79 10.75
N VAL A 13 -1.26 8.40 10.23
CA VAL A 13 -2.42 7.65 9.73
C VAL A 13 -2.03 6.78 8.53
N ALA A 14 -1.25 7.31 7.58
CA ALA A 14 -0.80 6.54 6.42
C ALA A 14 0.04 5.33 6.83
N VAL A 15 0.98 5.50 7.77
CA VAL A 15 1.83 4.40 8.28
C VAL A 15 1.00 3.38 9.06
N CYS A 16 0.11 3.81 9.97
CA CYS A 16 -0.73 2.89 10.74
C CYS A 16 -1.69 2.10 9.84
N LEU A 17 -2.31 2.76 8.85
CA LEU A 17 -3.17 2.07 7.88
C LEU A 17 -2.37 1.07 7.03
N SER A 18 -1.15 1.43 6.63
CA SER A 18 -0.27 0.54 5.86
C SER A 18 0.17 -0.67 6.69
N GLY A 19 0.50 -0.47 7.97
CA GLY A 19 0.95 -1.55 8.85
C GLY A 19 -0.16 -2.53 9.27
N ILE A 20 -1.38 -2.04 9.54
CA ILE A 20 -2.49 -2.88 10.03
C ILE A 20 -3.32 -3.44 8.88
N PHE A 21 -3.59 -2.63 7.86
CA PHE A 21 -4.51 -2.94 6.76
C PHE A 21 -3.81 -2.91 5.40
N GLY A 22 -2.50 -3.14 5.38
CA GLY A 22 -1.67 -3.08 4.19
C GLY A 22 -2.14 -4.01 3.07
N ILE A 23 -2.33 -5.29 3.40
CA ILE A 23 -2.82 -6.33 2.49
C ILE A 23 -4.21 -5.97 1.90
N LEU A 24 -5.04 -5.26 2.64
CA LEU A 24 -6.35 -4.83 2.13
C LEU A 24 -6.26 -3.56 1.25
N GLY A 25 -5.09 -2.96 1.12
CA GLY A 25 -4.88 -1.75 0.32
C GLY A 25 -5.48 -0.46 0.90
N ILE A 26 -5.97 -0.47 2.16
CA ILE A 26 -6.73 0.65 2.75
C ILE A 26 -5.92 1.95 2.74
N HIS A 27 -4.61 1.85 2.96
CA HIS A 27 -3.69 2.98 2.95
C HIS A 27 -3.63 3.68 1.58
N HIS A 28 -3.77 2.98 0.45
CA HIS A 28 -3.81 3.62 -0.87
C HIS A 28 -5.07 4.45 -1.07
N PHE A 29 -6.23 3.99 -0.59
CA PHE A 29 -7.46 4.78 -0.64
C PHE A 29 -7.33 6.06 0.20
N TYR A 30 -6.74 5.96 1.40
CA TYR A 30 -6.45 7.13 2.23
C TYR A 30 -5.53 8.13 1.52
N CYS A 31 -4.47 7.62 0.90
CA CYS A 31 -3.50 8.40 0.11
C CYS A 31 -4.08 8.88 -1.23
N GLY A 32 -5.33 8.56 -1.60
CA GLY A 32 -5.96 8.98 -2.85
C GLY A 32 -5.48 8.22 -4.10
N ARG A 33 -4.80 7.08 -3.95
CA ARG A 33 -4.34 6.21 -5.03
C ARG A 33 -5.33 5.07 -5.28
N ILE A 34 -6.52 5.42 -5.75
CA ILE A 34 -7.67 4.49 -5.86
C ILE A 34 -7.33 3.21 -6.64
N LEU A 35 -6.63 3.31 -7.77
CA LEU A 35 -6.25 2.13 -8.56
C LEU A 35 -5.33 1.16 -7.82
N HIS A 36 -4.40 1.67 -7.00
CA HIS A 36 -3.52 0.80 -6.20
C HIS A 36 -4.30 0.13 -5.07
N GLY A 37 -5.22 0.87 -4.43
CA GLY A 37 -6.09 0.29 -3.40
C GLY A 37 -6.99 -0.81 -3.94
N LEU A 38 -7.55 -0.63 -5.15
CA LEU A 38 -8.36 -1.67 -5.79
C LEU A 38 -7.52 -2.88 -6.23
N PHE A 39 -6.28 -2.65 -6.65
CA PHE A 39 -5.34 -3.71 -7.00
C PHE A 39 -5.00 -4.58 -5.79
N ASP A 40 -4.60 -3.98 -4.67
CA ASP A 40 -4.27 -4.68 -3.43
C ASP A 40 -5.52 -5.41 -2.88
N LEU A 41 -6.67 -4.75 -2.81
CA LEU A 41 -7.94 -5.39 -2.40
C LEU A 41 -8.31 -6.58 -3.32
N GLY A 42 -8.08 -6.44 -4.63
CA GLY A 42 -8.29 -7.50 -5.59
C GLY A 42 -7.36 -8.69 -5.36
N LEU A 43 -6.06 -8.44 -5.14
CA LEU A 43 -5.08 -9.48 -4.81
C LEU A 43 -5.46 -10.20 -3.51
N ALA A 44 -5.86 -9.47 -2.47
CA ALA A 44 -6.32 -10.06 -1.21
C ALA A 44 -7.54 -10.97 -1.41
N ILE A 45 -8.58 -10.49 -2.10
CA ILE A 45 -9.81 -11.28 -2.34
C ILE A 45 -9.51 -12.52 -3.20
N VAL A 46 -8.76 -12.36 -4.30
CA VAL A 46 -8.41 -13.47 -5.19
C VAL A 46 -7.53 -14.49 -4.46
N GLY A 47 -6.51 -14.03 -3.73
CA GLY A 47 -5.61 -14.88 -2.96
C GLY A 47 -6.36 -15.72 -1.92
N ILE A 48 -7.25 -15.10 -1.14
CA ILE A 48 -8.08 -15.80 -0.15
C ILE A 48 -9.02 -16.81 -0.83
N THR A 49 -9.64 -16.41 -1.94
CA THR A 49 -10.56 -17.28 -2.70
C THR A 49 -9.85 -18.52 -3.23
N LEU A 50 -8.64 -18.36 -3.79
CA LEU A 50 -7.82 -19.47 -4.30
C LEU A 50 -7.36 -20.42 -3.19
N ILE A 51 -6.96 -19.89 -2.03
CA ILE A 51 -6.57 -20.70 -0.86
C ILE A 51 -7.75 -21.49 -0.28
N SER A 52 -8.97 -21.01 -0.48
CA SER A 52 -10.18 -21.67 0.01
C SER A 52 -10.64 -22.86 -0.86
N THR A 53 -9.87 -23.23 -1.88
CA THR A 53 -10.16 -24.38 -2.76
C THR A 53 -9.43 -25.64 -2.27
N ASP A 54 -9.93 -26.82 -2.63
CA ASP A 54 -9.28 -28.10 -2.31
C ASP A 54 -8.20 -28.52 -3.33
N GLU A 55 -7.97 -27.71 -4.37
CA GLU A 55 -7.00 -28.02 -5.43
C GLU A 55 -5.61 -27.47 -5.05
N PRO A 56 -4.57 -28.32 -4.87
CA PRO A 56 -3.28 -27.88 -4.37
C PRO A 56 -2.62 -26.78 -5.20
N THR A 57 -2.72 -26.84 -6.54
CA THR A 57 -2.11 -25.85 -7.43
C THR A 57 -2.71 -24.46 -7.26
N LEU A 58 -4.03 -24.36 -7.10
CA LEU A 58 -4.76 -23.13 -6.83
C LEU A 58 -4.40 -22.59 -5.44
N VAL A 59 -4.28 -23.46 -4.44
CA VAL A 59 -3.83 -23.06 -3.09
C VAL A 59 -2.42 -22.45 -3.14
N PHE A 60 -1.46 -23.10 -3.80
CA PHE A 60 -0.11 -22.54 -3.97
C PHE A 60 -0.14 -21.21 -4.74
N THR A 61 -0.97 -21.11 -5.77
CA THR A 61 -1.16 -19.87 -6.53
C THR A 61 -1.70 -18.76 -5.64
N GLY A 62 -2.71 -19.04 -4.81
CA GLY A 62 -3.28 -18.08 -3.87
C GLY A 62 -2.26 -17.58 -2.84
N ILE A 63 -1.42 -18.47 -2.32
CA ILE A 63 -0.31 -18.10 -1.42
C ILE A 63 0.68 -17.17 -2.14
N ALA A 64 1.05 -17.49 -3.39
CA ALA A 64 1.95 -16.65 -4.18
C ALA A 64 1.35 -15.26 -4.45
N VAL A 65 0.05 -15.17 -4.76
CA VAL A 65 -0.69 -13.92 -4.95
C VAL A 65 -0.64 -13.05 -3.68
N LEU A 66 -0.93 -13.63 -2.51
CA LEU A 66 -0.86 -12.90 -1.23
C LEU A 66 0.58 -12.49 -0.88
N ALA A 67 1.58 -13.31 -1.24
CA ALA A 67 2.98 -12.96 -1.01
C ALA A 67 3.39 -11.71 -1.80
N VAL A 68 2.93 -11.57 -3.04
CA VAL A 68 3.17 -10.35 -3.86
C VAL A 68 2.57 -9.12 -3.20
N ASP A 69 1.34 -9.22 -2.69
CA ASP A 69 0.64 -8.14 -1.99
C ASP A 69 1.38 -7.74 -0.70
N ILE A 70 1.82 -8.72 0.10
CA ILE A 70 2.64 -8.49 1.29
C ILE A 70 3.95 -7.77 0.93
N ILE A 71 4.64 -8.19 -0.12
CA ILE A 71 5.88 -7.55 -0.58
C ILE A 71 5.62 -6.10 -0.98
N HIS A 72 4.58 -5.85 -1.78
CA HIS A 72 4.17 -4.51 -2.17
C HIS A 72 3.84 -3.63 -0.96
N THR A 73 3.08 -4.17 0.00
CA THR A 73 2.76 -3.51 1.27
C THR A 73 4.03 -3.14 2.06
N VAL A 74 5.02 -4.03 2.14
CA VAL A 74 6.29 -3.77 2.82
C VAL A 74 7.06 -2.65 2.12
N ILE A 75 7.14 -2.68 0.79
CA ILE A 75 7.80 -1.64 0.00
C ILE A 75 7.13 -0.28 0.24
N VAL A 76 5.80 -0.21 0.16
CA VAL A 76 5.05 1.03 0.39
C VAL A 76 5.23 1.53 1.82
N THR A 77 5.18 0.64 2.81
CA THR A 77 5.41 1.00 4.22
C THR A 77 6.81 1.57 4.40
N PHE A 78 7.83 0.96 3.80
CA PHE A 78 9.19 1.50 3.83
C PHE A 78 9.28 2.88 3.18
N MET A 79 8.65 3.08 2.01
CA MET A 79 8.60 4.38 1.34
C MET A 79 7.93 5.46 2.20
N LEU A 80 6.88 5.11 2.94
CA LEU A 80 6.26 6.02 3.91
C LEU A 80 7.25 6.38 5.02
N LEU A 81 7.91 5.40 5.64
CA LEU A 81 8.87 5.62 6.73
C LEU A 81 10.06 6.50 6.32
N VAL A 82 10.59 6.35 5.10
CA VAL A 82 11.68 7.20 4.59
C VAL A 82 11.18 8.53 4.00
N GLY A 83 9.86 8.77 4.00
CA GLY A 83 9.25 10.01 3.52
C GLY A 83 9.35 10.22 2.01
N SER A 84 9.47 9.15 1.21
CA SER A 84 9.54 9.20 -0.25
C SER A 84 8.19 8.97 -0.93
N TYR A 85 7.17 8.62 -0.16
CA TYR A 85 5.86 8.24 -0.69
C TYR A 85 4.99 9.45 -1.05
N LYS A 86 4.37 9.39 -2.23
CA LYS A 86 3.50 10.45 -2.77
C LYS A 86 2.03 10.03 -2.72
N ASP A 87 1.17 10.99 -2.44
CA ASP A 87 -0.28 10.82 -2.53
C ASP A 87 -0.76 10.76 -3.99
N GLY A 88 -2.07 10.55 -4.19
CA GLY A 88 -2.69 10.48 -5.50
C GLY A 88 -2.67 11.79 -6.30
N GLN A 89 -2.29 12.91 -5.68
CA GLN A 89 -2.07 14.20 -6.35
C GLN A 89 -0.57 14.46 -6.61
N GLY A 90 0.30 13.49 -6.30
CA GLY A 90 1.75 13.61 -6.46
C GLY A 90 2.44 14.41 -5.36
N LYS A 91 1.73 14.79 -4.28
CA LYS A 91 2.29 15.52 -3.15
C LYS A 91 2.94 14.55 -2.15
N LEU A 92 4.02 14.96 -1.51
CA LEU A 92 4.80 14.10 -0.60
C LEU A 92 4.13 14.00 0.78
N ILE A 93 3.94 12.78 1.27
CA ILE A 93 3.48 12.55 2.65
C ILE A 93 4.70 12.61 3.56
N THR A 94 4.82 13.69 4.32
CA THR A 94 6.03 14.00 5.09
C THR A 94 5.97 13.51 6.52
N TYR A 95 7.02 12.86 7.01
CA TYR A 95 7.18 12.56 8.43
C TYR A 95 7.48 13.85 9.25
N PRO A 96 7.28 13.85 10.59
CA PRO A 96 7.54 15.02 11.42
C PRO A 96 9.00 15.51 11.30
N GLY A 97 9.19 16.77 10.90
CA GLY A 97 10.52 17.38 10.75
C GLY A 97 11.19 17.19 9.38
N GLN A 98 10.53 16.52 8.42
CA GLN A 98 11.05 16.37 7.07
C GLN A 98 11.11 17.72 6.33
N LYS A 99 12.27 18.05 5.75
CA LYS A 99 12.47 19.22 4.90
C LYS A 99 12.10 18.90 3.45
N LEU A 100 11.41 19.85 2.78
CA LEU A 100 11.15 19.80 1.34
C LEU A 100 12.27 20.59 0.66
N THR A 101 13.31 19.88 0.22
CA THR A 101 14.45 20.43 -0.53
C THR A 101 14.35 20.06 -2.00
#